data_AF-A0A7Z9BMY3-F1
#
_entry.id   AF-A0A7Z9BMY3-F1
#
_cell.length_a   1.000
_cell.length_b   1.000
_cell.length_c   1.000
_cell.angle_alpha   90.00
_cell.angle_beta   90.00
_cell.angle_gamma   90.00
#
_symmetry.space_group_name_H-M   'P 1'
#
loop_
_entity.id
_entity.type
_entity.pdbx_description
1 polymer ?
#
loop_
_entity_poly.entity_id
_entity_poly.type
_entity_poly.pdbx_seq_one_letter_code
_entity_poly.pdbx_strand_id
1 'polypeptide(L)' 'MNQSLLQRITLDLNICHGKPCIRGLRYPVEFILELLSSGMSMEEILADYDDLERDDILAALLFASRLTQVKSIYKIAI' A
#
# COMPACT_ATOMS: atom_id res chain seq x y z
N MET A 1 -14.03 2.07 -11.30
CA MET A 1 -13.36 0.83 -10.85
C MET A 1 -12.12 1.09 -9.98
N ASN A 2 -11.27 2.09 -10.25
CA ASN A 2 -10.01 2.28 -9.47
C ASN A 2 -10.11 3.14 -8.19
N GLN A 3 -11.18 3.94 -7.99
CA GLN A 3 -11.28 4.81 -6.81
C GLN A 3 -11.69 4.07 -5.52
N SER A 4 -12.42 2.95 -5.62
CA SER A 4 -12.83 2.16 -4.45
C SER A 4 -11.64 1.48 -3.78
N LEU A 5 -10.64 1.04 -4.55
CA LEU A 5 -9.44 0.40 -4.01
C LEU A 5 -8.60 1.37 -3.15
N LEU A 6 -8.46 2.63 -3.56
CA LEU A 6 -7.71 3.62 -2.77
C LEU A 6 -8.38 3.94 -1.42
N GLN A 7 -9.69 3.74 -1.28
CA GLN A 7 -10.37 3.89 0.02
C GLN A 7 -9.96 2.82 1.03
N ARG A 8 -9.35 1.72 0.56
CA ARG A 8 -8.79 0.68 1.41
C ARG A 8 -7.42 1.04 1.97
N ILE A 9 -6.85 2.18 1.60
CA ILE A 9 -5.61 2.67 2.19
C ILE A 9 -5.93 3.80 3.14
N THR A 10 -5.58 3.58 4.39
CA THR A 10 -5.75 4.55 5.47
C THR A 10 -4.41 5.19 5.79
N LEU A 11 -4.42 6.51 5.96
CA LEU A 11 -3.27 7.27 6.43
C LEU A 11 -3.64 7.91 7.75
N ASP A 12 -3.06 7.41 8.84
CA ASP A 12 -3.25 7.94 10.18
C ASP A 12 -1.89 8.33 10.74
N LEU A 13 -1.75 9.59 11.13
CA LEU A 13 -0.51 10.14 11.70
C LEU A 13 -0.12 9.45 13.02
N ASN A 14 -1.08 8.85 13.71
CA ASN A 14 -0.89 8.15 14.98
C ASN A 14 -0.56 6.66 14.80
N ILE A 15 -0.68 6.12 13.59
CA ILE A 15 -0.46 4.70 13.27
C ILE A 15 0.73 4.60 12.32
N CYS A 16 1.66 3.68 12.60
CA CYS A 16 2.85 3.43 11.78
C CYS A 16 3.63 4.71 11.38
N HIS A 17 3.76 5.68 12.29
CA HIS A 17 4.47 6.95 12.05
C HIS A 17 3.94 7.76 10.84
N GLY A 18 2.63 7.66 10.54
CA GLY A 18 2.02 8.34 9.39
C GLY A 18 2.24 7.64 8.06
N LYS A 19 2.75 6.40 8.07
CA LYS A 19 2.84 5.58 6.86
C LYS A 19 1.44 5.16 6.37
N PRO A 20 1.22 5.09 5.06
CA PRO A 20 -0.01 4.54 4.50
C PRO A 20 -0.13 3.05 4.85
N CYS A 21 -1.26 2.66 5.44
CA CYS A 21 -1.55 1.30 5.87
C CYS A 21 -2.81 0.75 5.20
N ILE A 22 -2.91 -0.57 5.10
CA ILE A 22 -4.12 -1.26 4.65
C ILE A 22 -5.25 -1.05 5.69
N ARG A 23 -6.48 -0.83 5.21
CA ARG A 23 -7.70 -0.47 5.97
C ARG A 23 -7.83 -1.22 7.29
N GLY A 24 -7.69 -0.49 8.40
CA GLY A 24 -7.92 -1.02 9.74
C GLY A 24 -6.88 -2.04 10.19
N LEU A 25 -5.89 -2.35 9.35
CA LEU A 25 -4.77 -3.21 9.65
C LEU A 25 -3.53 -2.37 9.88
N ARG A 26 -2.62 -2.88 10.71
CA ARG A 26 -1.32 -2.25 10.93
C ARG A 26 -0.26 -2.77 9.95
N TYR A 27 -0.68 -3.12 8.74
CA TYR A 27 0.19 -3.50 7.64
C TYR A 27 0.48 -2.28 6.76
N PRO A 28 1.71 -1.78 6.75
CA PRO A 28 2.12 -0.70 5.84
C PRO A 28 2.03 -1.14 4.38
N VAL A 29 1.71 -0.20 3.49
CA VAL A 29 1.71 -0.47 2.04
C VAL A 29 3.12 -0.90 1.57
N GLU A 30 4.18 -0.32 2.15
CA GLU A 30 5.58 -0.73 1.88
C GLU A 30 5.80 -2.23 2.13
N PHE A 31 5.22 -2.79 3.18
CA PHE A 31 5.42 -4.19 3.57
C PHE A 31 4.86 -5.15 2.53
N ILE A 32 3.65 -4.86 2.03
CA ILE A 32 3.03 -5.65 0.95
C ILE A 32 3.88 -5.57 -0.33
N LEU A 33 4.41 -4.39 -0.66
CA LEU A 33 5.29 -4.22 -1.82
C LEU A 33 6.62 -4.94 -1.65
N GLU A 34 7.18 -5.00 -0.44
CA GLU A 34 8.39 -5.77 -0.13
C GLU A 34 8.18 -7.27 -0.33
N LEU A 35 7.07 -7.84 0.18
CA LEU A 35 6.73 -9.25 -0.03
C LEU A 35 6.59 -9.59 -1.52
N LEU A 36 5.89 -8.74 -2.28
CA LEU A 36 5.78 -8.92 -3.73
C LEU A 36 7.14 -8.80 -4.42
N SER A 37 8.00 -7.89 -3.95
CA SER A 37 9.35 -7.69 -4.51
C SER A 37 10.31 -8.82 -4.15
N SER A 38 10.08 -9.54 -3.05
CA SER A 38 10.84 -10.75 -2.71
C SER A 38 10.45 -11.97 -3.54
N GLY A 39 9.47 -11.83 -4.44
CA GLY A 39 9.02 -12.89 -5.34
C GLY A 39 7.84 -13.71 -4.80
N MET A 40 7.24 -13.29 -3.69
CA MET A 40 6.03 -13.94 -3.16
C MET A 40 4.83 -13.59 -4.06
N SER A 41 4.03 -14.60 -4.36
CA SER A 41 2.78 -14.42 -5.10
C SER A 41 1.68 -13.83 -4.22
N MET A 42 0.67 -13.22 -4.83
CA MET A 42 -0.48 -12.70 -4.07
C MET A 42 -1.21 -13.82 -3.30
N GLU A 43 -1.20 -15.05 -3.82
CA GLU A 43 -1.89 -16.19 -3.22
C GLU A 43 -1.17 -16.67 -1.97
N GLU A 44 0.16 -16.68 -1.98
CA GLU A 44 0.98 -16.96 -0.80
C GLU A 44 0.80 -15.89 0.28
N ILE A 45 0.80 -14.60 -0.10
CA ILE A 45 0.53 -13.51 0.84
C ILE A 45 -0.86 -13.68 1.48
N LEU A 46 -1.88 -14.02 0.70
CA LEU A 46 -3.24 -14.22 1.24
C LEU A 46 -3.34 -15.49 2.11
N ALA A 47 -2.49 -16.49 1.88
CA ALA A 47 -2.43 -17.69 2.70
C ALA A 47 -1.69 -17.47 4.03
N ASP A 48 -0.67 -16.61 4.04
CA ASP A 48 0.11 -16.27 5.24
C ASP A 48 -0.60 -15.23 6.11
N TYR A 49 -1.50 -14.42 5.52
CA TYR A 49 -2.22 -13.33 6.17
C TYR A 49 -3.73 -13.42 5.87
N ASP A 50 -4.45 -14.20 6.68
CA ASP A 50 -5.92 -14.38 6.54
C ASP A 50 -6.72 -13.07 6.66
N ASP A 51 -6.16 -12.04 7.31
CA ASP A 51 -6.79 -10.72 7.45
C ASP A 51 -6.75 -9.88 6.16
N LEU A 52 -5.92 -10.26 5.18
CA LEU A 52 -5.79 -9.54 3.92
C LEU A 52 -6.77 -10.07 2.86
N GLU A 53 -7.34 -9.16 2.09
CA GLU A 53 -8.10 -9.49 0.90
C GLU A 53 -7.29 -9.21 -0.36
N ARG A 54 -7.64 -9.90 -1.47
CA ARG A 54 -6.99 -9.65 -2.77
C ARG A 54 -7.08 -8.17 -3.18
N ASP A 55 -8.18 -7.51 -2.85
CA ASP A 55 -8.39 -6.09 -3.10
C ASP A 55 -7.43 -5.18 -2.30
N ASP A 56 -6.93 -5.61 -1.14
CA ASP A 56 -5.94 -4.86 -0.36
C ASP A 56 -4.59 -4.83 -1.07
N ILE A 57 -4.18 -5.95 -1.64
CA ILE A 57 -2.94 -6.06 -2.43
C ILE A 57 -3.05 -5.21 -3.69
N LEU A 58 -4.20 -5.25 -4.38
CA LEU A 58 -4.45 -4.40 -5.54
C LEU A 58 -4.50 -2.91 -5.17
N ALA A 59 -5.03 -2.56 -4.01
CA ALA A 59 -5.01 -1.20 -3.50
C ALA A 59 -3.57 -0.72 -3.26
N ALA A 60 -2.72 -1.54 -2.63
CA ALA A 60 -1.31 -1.25 -2.39
C ALA A 60 -0.55 -0.98 -3.71
N LEU A 61 -0.73 -1.84 -4.71
CA LEU A 61 -0.15 -1.68 -6.03
C LEU A 61 -0.65 -0.41 -6.75
N LEU A 62 -1.95 -0.14 -6.68
CA LEU A 62 -2.54 1.05 -7.27
C LEU A 62 -1.99 2.32 -6.61
N PHE A 63 -1.85 2.33 -5.29
CA PHE A 63 -1.26 3.44 -4.55
C PHE A 63 0.20 3.68 -4.92
N ALA A 64 1.01 2.61 -5.02
CA ALA A 64 2.38 2.70 -5.50
C ALA A 64 2.44 3.29 -6.92
N SER A 65 1.59 2.79 -7.84
CA SER A 65 1.49 3.32 -9.20
C SER A 65 1.08 4.79 -9.26
N ARG A 66 0.25 5.26 -8.31
CA ARG A 66 -0.12 6.67 -8.22
C ARG A 66 1.02 7.53 -7.68
N LEU A 67 1.79 7.03 -6.72
CA LEU A 67 2.97 7.73 -6.21
C LEU A 67 4.05 7.92 -7.29
N THR A 68 4.19 6.99 -8.23
CA THR A 68 5.16 7.14 -9.34
C THR A 68 4.69 8.10 -10.43
N GLN A 69 3.40 8.46 -10.47
CA GLN A 69 2.85 9.43 -11.45
C GLN A 69 3.16 10.90 -11.10
N VAL A 70 3.92 11.16 -10.03
CA VAL A 70 4.36 12.52 -9.68
C VAL A 70 5.31 13.04 -10.76
N LYS A 71 4.81 13.98 -11.58
CA LYS A 71 5.53 14.51 -12.75
C LYS A 71 6.82 15.25 -12.42
N SER A 72 6.85 16.01 -11.33
CA SER A 72 8.01 16.81 -10.96
C SER A 72 7.97 17.10 -9.47
N ILE A 73 9.09 16.85 -8.80
CA ILE A 73 9.31 17.20 -7.40
C ILE A 73 10.32 18.34 -7.40
N TYR A 74 9.89 19.52 -6.98
CA TYR A 74 10.76 20.70 -6.90
C TYR A 74 11.19 20.90 -5.45
N LYS A 75 12.51 20.88 -5.21
CA LYS A 75 13.07 21.25 -3.92
C LYS A 75 13.11 22.77 -3.82
N ILE A 76 12.29 23.35 -2.96
CA ILE A 76 12.12 24.80 -2.79
C ILE A 76 13.15 25.44 -1.83
N ALA A 77 13.83 24.64 -1.00
CA ALA A 77 14.96 25.05 -0.16
C ALA A 77 15.73 23.81 0.35
N ILE A 78 16.99 24.01 0.76
CA ILE A 78 17.86 22.99 1.40
C ILE A 78 17.77 23.13 2.92
#